data_AF-A0A7S3QAP3-F1
#
_entry.id   AF-A0A7S3QAP3-F1
#
_cell.length_a   1.000
_cell.length_b   1.000
_cell.length_c   1.000
_cell.angle_alpha   90.00
_cell.angle_beta   90.00
_cell.angle_gamma   90.00
#
_symmetry.space_group_name_H-M   'P 1'
#
loop_
_entity.id
_entity.type
_entity.pdbx_description
1 polymer ?
#
loop_
_entity_poly.entity_id
_entity_poly.type
_entity_poly.pdbx_seq_one_letter_code
_entity_poly.pdbx_strand_id
1 'polypeptide(L)'
;MDFLREAELKHGRICMLAWTGFIAVDLGARIYPLPEAYEGLTSVTAHDALIQQGAMSQLFLWISVAETISSVAVMQMLYEESGREPGDFGLDPLGFLSGKSEEEVNRMKLREIKNGRLAMLAFSGAVTQAVLTQGPFPYV
;
A
#
# COMPACT_ATOMS: atom_id res chain seq x y z
N MET A 1 -19.57 -8.89 -8.99
CA MET A 1 -19.14 -7.53 -8.54
C MET A 1 -17.71 -7.55 -8.02
N ASP A 2 -17.02 -8.67 -8.22
CA ASP A 2 -15.89 -9.11 -7.40
C ASP A 2 -14.61 -8.40 -7.81
N PHE A 3 -14.49 -8.08 -9.10
CA PHE A 3 -13.42 -7.23 -9.64
C PHE A 3 -13.38 -5.84 -9.00
N LEU A 4 -14.53 -5.18 -8.80
CA LEU A 4 -14.56 -3.83 -8.20
C LEU A 4 -14.15 -3.87 -6.73
N ARG A 5 -14.51 -4.94 -6.01
CA ARG A 5 -14.10 -5.13 -4.62
C ARG A 5 -12.60 -5.42 -4.51
N GLU A 6 -12.05 -6.26 -5.39
CA GLU A 6 -10.62 -6.54 -5.46
C GLU A 6 -9.83 -5.24 -5.70
N ALA A 7 -10.30 -4.42 -6.64
CA ALA A 7 -9.69 -3.13 -6.95
C ALA A 7 -9.71 -2.19 -5.73
N GLU A 8 -10.85 -2.07 -5.05
CA GLU A 8 -10.97 -1.24 -3.85
C GLU A 8 -9.99 -1.67 -2.74
N LEU A 9 -9.89 -2.97 -2.47
CA LEU A 9 -8.98 -3.50 -1.45
C LEU A 9 -7.51 -3.27 -1.82
N LYS A 10 -7.14 -3.47 -3.08
CA LYS A 10 -5.78 -3.19 -3.56
C LYS A 10 -5.41 -1.72 -3.40
N HIS A 11 -6.27 -0.79 -3.85
CA HIS A 11 -6.04 0.64 -3.68
C HIS A 11 -5.98 1.05 -2.20
N GLY A 12 -6.89 0.53 -1.37
CA GLY A 12 -6.89 0.80 0.06
C GLY A 12 -5.60 0.36 0.75
N ARG A 13 -5.12 -0.87 0.48
CA ARG A 13 -3.87 -1.39 1.06
C ARG A 13 -2.64 -0.60 0.63
N ILE A 14 -2.54 -0.27 -0.65
CA ILE A 14 -1.43 0.55 -1.18
C ILE A 14 -1.44 1.93 -0.52
N CYS A 15 -2.59 2.61 -0.44
CA CYS A 15 -2.67 3.93 0.16
C CYS A 15 -2.40 3.95 1.67
N MET A 16 -2.75 2.88 2.42
CA MET A 16 -2.40 2.77 3.83
C MET A 16 -0.87 2.74 4.04
N LEU A 17 -0.15 1.95 3.22
CA LEU A 17 1.31 1.89 3.26
C LEU A 17 1.95 3.19 2.73
N ALA A 18 1.40 3.76 1.66
CA ALA A 18 1.92 4.98 1.06
C ALA A 18 1.79 6.19 2.01
N TRP A 19 0.65 6.34 2.69
CA TRP A 19 0.44 7.43 3.65
C TRP A 19 1.41 7.35 4.84
N THR A 20 1.53 6.16 5.45
CA THR A 20 2.44 5.95 6.58
C THR A 20 3.91 6.11 6.17
N GLY A 21 4.30 5.57 5.01
CA GLY A 21 5.67 5.70 4.48
C GLY A 21 6.05 7.14 4.14
N PHE A 22 5.17 7.88 3.47
CA PHE A 22 5.41 9.27 3.09
C PHE A 22 5.59 10.18 4.30
N ILE A 23 4.73 10.01 5.32
CA ILE A 23 4.80 10.78 6.57
C ILE A 23 6.02 10.37 7.40
N ALA A 24 6.33 9.08 7.53
CA ALA A 24 7.50 8.63 8.29
C ALA A 24 8.80 9.24 7.74
N VAL A 25 8.94 9.31 6.41
CA VAL A 25 10.09 9.94 5.76
C VAL A 25 10.08 11.46 5.98
N ASP A 26 8.95 12.16 5.94
CA ASP A 26 8.96 13.60 6.21
C ASP A 26 9.16 13.95 7.70
N LEU A 27 8.83 13.05 8.63
CA LEU A 27 9.19 13.19 10.06
C LEU A 27 10.65 12.83 10.37
N GLY A 28 11.44 12.43 9.38
CA GLY A 28 12.86 12.12 9.55
C GLY A 28 13.15 10.67 9.98
N ALA A 29 12.17 9.77 9.97
CA ALA A 29 12.45 8.34 10.14
C ALA A 29 13.14 7.80 8.89
N ARG A 30 14.46 7.64 8.96
CA ARG A 30 15.29 7.05 7.91
C ARG A 30 15.78 5.67 8.34
N ILE A 31 16.06 4.81 7.37
CA ILE A 31 16.67 3.50 7.62
C ILE A 31 18.11 3.69 8.11
N TYR A 32 18.54 2.83 9.04
CA TYR A 32 19.93 2.74 9.50
C TYR A 32 20.46 1.35 9.17
N PRO A 33 21.61 1.20 8.45
CA PRO A 33 22.53 2.25 7.96
C PRO A 33 21.96 3.06 6.79
N LEU A 34 22.29 4.35 6.74
CA LEU A 34 21.85 5.23 5.66
C LEU A 34 22.81 5.11 4.46
N PRO A 35 22.34 4.70 3.27
CA PRO A 35 23.14 4.83 2.06
C PRO A 35 23.38 6.31 1.75
N GLU A 36 24.60 6.67 1.30
CA GLU A 36 24.98 8.06 0.99
C GLU A 36 24.02 8.73 -0.01
N ALA A 37 23.43 7.94 -0.92
CA ALA A 37 22.46 8.40 -1.90
C ALA A 37 21.13 8.91 -1.28
N TYR A 38 20.86 8.65 0.01
CA TYR A 38 19.59 8.95 0.67
C TYR A 38 19.68 10.18 1.60
N GLU A 39 20.82 10.86 1.59
CA GLU A 39 21.07 12.02 2.44
C GLU A 39 20.32 13.27 1.94
N GLY A 40 19.66 13.99 2.84
CA GLY A 40 19.00 15.27 2.55
C GLY A 40 17.73 15.20 1.69
N LEU A 41 17.23 14.00 1.35
CA LEU A 41 16.03 13.86 0.51
C LEU A 41 14.73 14.02 1.32
N THR A 42 13.80 14.80 0.76
CA THR A 42 12.39 14.86 1.19
C THR A 42 11.57 13.78 0.50
N SER A 43 10.37 13.46 1.00
CA SER A 43 9.51 12.45 0.38
C SER A 43 9.14 12.75 -1.08
N VAL A 44 9.09 14.04 -1.47
CA VAL A 44 8.78 14.45 -2.85
C VAL A 44 9.96 14.18 -3.79
N THR A 45 11.17 14.53 -3.37
CA THR A 45 12.39 14.37 -4.18
C THR A 45 12.95 12.94 -4.14
N ALA A 46 12.50 12.11 -3.20
CA ALA A 46 13.01 10.76 -3.00
C ALA A 46 12.80 9.87 -4.24
N HIS A 47 11.71 10.05 -4.99
CA HIS A 47 11.42 9.20 -6.15
C HIS A 47 12.54 9.22 -7.21
N ASP A 48 12.94 10.42 -7.65
CA ASP A 48 13.90 10.56 -8.74
C ASP A 48 15.31 10.13 -8.34
N ALA A 49 15.71 10.43 -7.10
CA ALA A 49 16.99 10.00 -6.55
C ALA A 49 17.07 8.47 -6.39
N LEU A 50 15.99 7.83 -5.93
CA LEU A 50 15.94 6.37 -5.75
C LEU A 50 15.87 5.59 -7.07
N ILE A 51 15.39 6.22 -8.15
CA ILE A 51 15.46 5.64 -9.50
C ILE A 51 16.92 5.58 -9.97
N GLN A 52 17.68 6.66 -9.81
CA GLN A 52 19.08 6.71 -10.24
C GLN A 52 19.96 5.73 -9.46
N GLN A 53 19.65 5.51 -8.18
CA GLN A 53 20.36 4.54 -7.35
C GLN A 53 19.97 3.08 -7.65
N GLY A 54 18.75 2.84 -8.17
CA GLY A 54 18.27 1.51 -8.55
C GLY A 54 17.45 0.77 -7.48
N ALA A 55 17.26 1.33 -6.27
CA ALA A 55 16.37 0.75 -5.28
C ALA A 55 14.92 0.71 -5.77
N MET A 56 14.48 1.76 -6.49
CA MET A 56 13.12 1.79 -7.03
C MET A 56 12.92 0.74 -8.13
N SER A 57 13.95 0.43 -8.92
CA SER A 57 13.85 -0.61 -9.97
C SER A 57 13.83 -2.02 -9.38
N GLN A 58 14.55 -2.27 -8.28
CA GLN A 58 14.44 -3.52 -7.53
C GLN A 58 13.05 -3.70 -6.90
N LEU A 59 12.49 -2.63 -6.31
CA LEU A 59 11.13 -2.66 -5.77
C LEU A 59 10.09 -2.95 -6.87
N PHE A 60 10.22 -2.27 -8.02
CA PHE A 60 9.36 -2.51 -9.18
C PHE A 60 9.42 -3.97 -9.65
N LEU A 61 10.60 -4.57 -9.71
CA LEU A 61 10.76 -5.98 -10.09
C LEU A 61 9.95 -6.90 -9.17
N TRP A 62 10.10 -6.77 -7.85
CA TRP A 62 9.37 -7.63 -6.91
C TRP A 62 7.86 -7.40 -6.93
N ILE A 63 7.41 -6.16 -7.07
CA ILE A 63 5.99 -5.84 -7.23
C ILE A 63 5.46 -6.45 -8.53
N SER A 64 6.20 -6.38 -9.64
CA SER A 64 5.77 -6.94 -10.92
C SER A 64 5.57 -8.46 -10.87
N VAL A 65 6.44 -9.17 -10.14
CA VAL A 65 6.31 -10.62 -9.93
C VAL A 65 5.05 -10.93 -9.12
N ALA A 66 4.85 -10.23 -8.00
CA ALA A 66 3.67 -10.39 -7.16
C ALA A 66 2.36 -10.07 -7.91
N GLU A 67 2.36 -8.99 -8.71
CA GLU A 67 1.21 -8.58 -9.52
C GLU A 67 0.91 -9.59 -10.63
N THR A 68 1.93 -10.17 -11.27
CA THR A 68 1.74 -11.19 -12.32
C THR A 68 1.05 -12.44 -11.75
N ILE A 69 1.48 -12.90 -10.57
CA ILE A 69 0.85 -14.04 -9.87
C ILE A 69 -0.59 -13.66 -9.47
N SER A 70 -0.79 -12.47 -8.91
CA SER A 70 -2.13 -12.00 -8.51
C SER A 70 -3.07 -11.84 -9.71
N SER A 71 -2.53 -11.48 -10.88
CA SER A 71 -3.30 -11.30 -12.12
C SER A 71 -3.86 -12.63 -12.61
N VAL A 72 -3.08 -13.71 -12.53
CA VAL A 72 -3.56 -15.07 -12.80
C VAL A 72 -4.69 -15.43 -11.83
N ALA A 73 -4.50 -15.17 -10.53
CA ALA A 73 -5.51 -15.47 -9.51
C ALA A 73 -6.82 -14.67 -9.70
N VAL A 74 -6.75 -13.42 -10.17
CA VAL A 74 -7.93 -12.61 -10.50
C VAL A 74 -8.63 -13.14 -11.75
N MET A 75 -7.88 -13.57 -12.78
CA MET A 75 -8.47 -14.20 -13.97
C MET A 75 -9.21 -15.49 -13.61
N GLN A 76 -8.63 -16.35 -12.77
CA GLN A 76 -9.28 -17.58 -12.30
C GLN A 76 -10.54 -17.31 -11.49
N MET A 77 -10.53 -16.28 -10.63
CA MET A 77 -11.70 -15.86 -9.87
C MET A 77 -12.84 -15.39 -10.79
N LEU A 78 -12.53 -14.63 -11.84
CA LEU A 78 -13.54 -14.02 -12.72
C LEU A 78 -14.07 -14.98 -13.80
N TYR A 79 -13.24 -15.86 -14.33
CA TYR A 79 -13.59 -16.67 -15.51
C TYR A 79 -13.70 -18.18 -15.22
N GLU A 80 -13.05 -18.68 -14.16
CA GLU A 80 -12.97 -20.13 -13.86
C GLU A 80 -13.70 -20.49 -12.56
N GLU A 81 -14.48 -19.57 -11.97
CA GLU A 81 -15.27 -19.76 -10.74
C GLU A 81 -14.47 -20.40 -9.59
N SER A 82 -13.24 -19.93 -9.35
CA SER A 82 -12.36 -20.49 -8.32
C SER A 82 -12.91 -20.41 -6.87
N GLY A 83 -14.05 -19.73 -6.65
CA GLY A 83 -14.67 -19.53 -5.34
C GLY A 83 -13.85 -18.67 -4.37
N ARG A 84 -12.81 -17.98 -4.86
CA ARG A 84 -11.93 -17.13 -4.06
C ARG A 84 -12.63 -15.83 -3.71
N GLU A 85 -12.62 -15.48 -2.42
CA GLU A 85 -13.10 -14.19 -1.94
C GLU A 85 -12.19 -13.04 -2.40
N PRO A 86 -12.74 -11.89 -2.82
CA PRO A 86 -11.94 -10.72 -3.19
C PRO A 86 -11.03 -10.26 -2.03
N GLY A 87 -9.75 -10.09 -2.34
CA GLY A 87 -8.69 -9.61 -1.45
C GLY A 87 -8.13 -10.66 -0.50
N ASP A 88 -8.60 -11.91 -0.60
CA ASP A 88 -8.06 -13.03 0.16
C ASP A 88 -6.85 -13.62 -0.56
N PHE A 89 -5.70 -13.62 0.12
CA PHE A 89 -4.44 -14.20 -0.35
C PHE A 89 -3.90 -15.24 0.66
N GLY A 90 -4.68 -15.62 1.67
CA GLY A 90 -4.22 -16.52 2.74
C GLY A 90 -3.12 -15.92 3.65
N LEU A 91 -2.95 -14.59 3.62
CA LEU A 91 -1.93 -13.88 4.39
C LEU A 91 -2.39 -13.63 5.84
N ASP A 92 -2.41 -14.68 6.67
CA ASP A 92 -2.63 -14.58 8.12
C ASP A 92 -1.56 -15.36 8.91
N PRO A 93 -0.29 -14.90 8.93
CA PRO A 93 0.79 -15.59 9.64
C PRO A 93 0.63 -15.54 11.17
N LEU A 94 -0.18 -14.61 11.69
CA LEU A 94 -0.39 -14.40 13.13
C LEU A 94 -1.72 -14.99 13.62
N GLY A 95 -2.51 -15.61 12.74
CA GLY A 95 -3.76 -16.29 13.08
C GLY A 95 -4.87 -15.37 13.60
N PHE A 96 -4.90 -14.09 13.21
CA PHE A 96 -5.89 -13.13 13.68
C PHE A 96 -7.33 -13.48 13.32
N LEU A 97 -7.55 -14.30 12.28
CA LEU A 97 -8.88 -14.74 11.83
C LEU A 97 -9.17 -16.20 12.22
N SER A 98 -8.16 -16.95 12.70
CA SER A 98 -8.33 -18.34 13.11
C SER A 98 -9.29 -18.47 14.31
N GLY A 99 -10.31 -19.31 14.19
CA GLY A 99 -11.28 -19.60 15.26
C GLY A 99 -12.30 -18.50 15.55
N LYS A 100 -12.39 -17.45 14.73
CA LYS A 100 -13.38 -16.38 14.88
C LYS A 100 -14.71 -16.71 14.22
N SER A 101 -15.79 -16.15 14.77
CA SER A 101 -17.11 -16.22 14.14
C SER A 101 -17.16 -15.42 12.83
N GLU A 102 -18.07 -15.80 11.94
CA GLU A 102 -18.26 -15.11 10.65
C GLU A 102 -18.56 -13.61 10.82
N GLU A 103 -19.29 -13.24 11.86
CA GLU A 103 -19.59 -11.84 12.19
C GLU A 103 -18.33 -11.06 12.55
N GLU A 104 -17.40 -11.67 13.29
CA GLU A 104 -16.13 -11.03 13.65
C GLU A 104 -15.19 -10.90 12.45
N VAL A 105 -15.18 -11.90 11.56
CA VAL A 105 -14.44 -11.85 10.29
C VAL A 105 -14.98 -10.70 9.43
N ASN A 106 -16.29 -10.59 9.28
CA ASN A 106 -16.93 -9.52 8.52
C ASN A 106 -16.67 -8.14 9.14
N ARG A 107 -16.65 -8.04 10.48
CA ARG A 107 -16.29 -6.82 11.20
C ARG A 107 -14.83 -6.41 10.92
N MET A 108 -13.91 -7.37 10.82
CA MET A 108 -12.51 -7.10 10.47
C MET A 108 -12.35 -6.67 9.02
N LYS A 109 -13.00 -7.37 8.07
CA LYS A 109 -13.06 -6.96 6.65
C LYS A 109 -13.60 -5.53 6.50
N LEU A 110 -14.63 -5.18 7.27
CA LEU A 110 -15.20 -3.83 7.26
C LEU A 110 -14.21 -2.76 7.78
N ARG A 111 -13.43 -3.08 8.82
CA ARG A 111 -12.40 -2.18 9.36
C ARG A 111 -11.31 -1.89 8.33
N GLU A 112 -10.87 -2.92 7.62
CA GLU A 112 -9.90 -2.80 6.54
C GLU A 112 -10.39 -1.83 5.45
N ILE A 113 -11.62 -2.01 4.96
CA ILE A 113 -12.18 -1.14 3.92
C ILE A 113 -12.33 0.30 4.42
N LYS A 114 -12.81 0.51 5.65
CA LYS A 114 -12.97 1.86 6.21
C LYS A 114 -11.64 2.59 6.35
N ASN A 115 -10.62 1.92 6.86
CA ASN A 115 -9.28 2.49 6.98
C ASN A 115 -8.63 2.71 5.61
N GLY A 116 -8.81 1.77 4.67
CA GLY A 116 -8.35 1.91 3.30
C GLY A 116 -8.96 3.12 2.58
N ARG A 117 -10.28 3.33 2.71
CA ARG A 117 -10.98 4.51 2.15
C ARG A 117 -10.47 5.82 2.75
N LEU A 118 -10.26 5.86 4.06
CA LEU A 118 -9.69 7.03 4.72
C LEU A 118 -8.27 7.30 4.21
N ALA A 119 -7.44 6.26 4.09
CA ALA A 119 -6.06 6.39 3.62
C ALA A 119 -5.96 6.85 2.15
N MET A 120 -6.87 6.41 1.27
CA MET A 120 -6.93 6.87 -0.12
C MET A 120 -7.12 8.39 -0.22
N LEU A 121 -7.99 8.96 0.63
CA LEU A 121 -8.22 10.40 0.68
C LEU A 121 -7.06 11.13 1.39
N ALA A 122 -6.53 10.54 2.48
CA ALA A 122 -5.45 11.14 3.24
C ALA A 122 -4.14 11.25 2.43
N PHE A 123 -3.78 10.20 1.69
CA PHE A 123 -2.58 10.18 0.87
C PHE A 123 -2.67 11.17 -0.31
N SER A 124 -3.81 11.20 -1.01
CA SER A 124 -3.99 12.14 -2.12
C SER A 124 -3.93 13.60 -1.66
N GLY A 125 -4.50 13.92 -0.49
CA GLY A 125 -4.36 15.24 0.14
C GLY A 125 -2.92 15.57 0.53
N ALA A 126 -2.23 14.64 1.21
CA ALA A 126 -0.87 14.85 1.69
C ALA A 126 0.13 15.12 0.54
N VAL A 127 0.10 14.32 -0.52
CA VAL A 127 0.99 14.52 -1.69
C VAL A 127 0.70 15.86 -2.36
N THR A 128 -0.57 16.22 -2.54
CA THR A 128 -0.97 17.49 -3.16
C THR A 128 -0.47 18.68 -2.34
N GLN A 129 -0.64 18.63 -1.01
CA GLN A 129 -0.18 19.69 -0.11
C GLN A 129 1.35 19.78 -0.08
N ALA A 130 2.06 18.66 0.03
CA ALA A 130 3.52 18.61 0.06
C ALA A 130 4.15 19.28 -1.18
N VAL A 131 3.57 19.08 -2.36
CA VAL A 131 4.06 19.70 -3.60
C VAL A 131 3.70 21.18 -3.69
N LEU A 132 2.52 21.58 -3.23
CA LEU A 132 2.05 22.98 -3.30
C LEU A 132 2.75 23.90 -2.29
N THR A 133 2.91 23.46 -1.04
CA THR A 133 3.50 24.28 0.02
C THR A 133 5.02 24.10 0.13
N GLN A 134 5.56 23.01 -0.43
CA GLN A 134 7.00 22.64 -0.38
C GLN A 134 7.60 22.67 1.04
N GLY A 135 6.73 22.58 2.06
CA GLY A 135 7.11 22.56 3.47
C GLY A 135 7.25 21.13 4.01
N PRO A 136 7.92 20.95 5.16
CA PRO A 136 7.88 19.68 5.88
C PRO A 136 6.47 19.41 6.44
N PHE A 137 6.15 18.14 6.71
CA PHE A 137 4.94 17.80 7.47
C PHE A 137 4.92 18.60 8.79
N PRO A 138 3.83 19.32 9.14
CA PRO A 138 2.42 19.13 8.76
C PRO A 138 1.91 19.84 7.48
N TYR A 139 2.78 20.29 6.57
CA TYR A 139 2.42 20.93 5.29
C TYR A 139 1.52 22.19 5.41
N VAL A 140 1.52 22.83 6.59
CA VAL A 140 0.79 24.08 6.91
C VAL A 140 1.58 25.29 6.48
#